data_AF-A0A7S1RNY4-F1
#
_entry.id   AF-A0A7S1RNY4-F1
#
_cell.length_a   1.000
_cell.length_b   1.000
_cell.length_c   1.000
_cell.angle_alpha   90.00
_cell.angle_beta   90.00
_cell.angle_gamma   90.00
#
_symmetry.space_group_name_H-M   'P 1'
#
loop_
_entity.id
_entity.type
_entity.pdbx_description
1 polymer ?
#
loop_
_entity_poly.entity_id
_entity_poly.type
_entity_poly.pdbx_seq_one_letter_code
_entity_poly.pdbx_strand_id
1 'polypeptide(L)'
;LLLARRLGVDLADVLYLSGKMSGSSVDRTTGRRLVVHPPLSEEPEPVRQAARTILGAGYDAQLLEAANLALDRARSDYGPGFGGDLARFRRALGDAQAKCQARYFDGGGCFYRDVGCGQPCI
;
A
#
# COMPACT_ATOMS: atom_id res chain seq x y z
N LEU A 1 5.67 -9.54 6.05
CA LEU A 1 6.06 -10.01 7.42
C LEU A 1 5.04 -10.98 8.02
N LEU A 2 3.84 -10.55 8.41
CA LEU A 2 2.81 -11.46 8.96
C LEU A 2 2.43 -12.57 7.98
N LEU A 3 2.18 -12.20 6.71
CA LEU A 3 1.87 -13.16 5.66
C LEU A 3 3.04 -14.13 5.41
N ALA A 4 4.27 -13.60 5.31
CA ALA A 4 5.48 -14.42 5.12
C ALA A 4 5.64 -15.47 6.22
N ARG A 5 5.49 -15.07 7.50
CA ARG A 5 5.50 -16.01 8.63
C ARG A 5 4.38 -17.05 8.54
N ARG A 6 3.17 -16.64 8.16
CA ARG A 6 2.02 -17.55 8.01
C ARG A 6 2.22 -18.56 6.88
N LEU A 7 2.94 -18.17 5.83
CA LEU A 7 3.29 -19.02 4.69
C LEU A 7 4.60 -19.81 4.92
N GLY A 8 5.30 -19.59 6.03
CA GLY A 8 6.60 -20.22 6.30
C GLY A 8 7.71 -19.77 5.33
N VAL A 9 7.60 -18.56 4.79
CA VAL A 9 8.56 -17.99 3.83
C VAL A 9 9.51 -17.05 4.55
N ASP A 10 10.81 -17.17 4.26
CA ASP A 10 11.83 -16.29 4.79
C ASP A 10 11.67 -14.87 4.25
N LEU A 11 11.93 -13.86 5.09
CA LEU A 11 11.81 -12.47 4.67
C LEU A 11 12.77 -12.09 3.54
N ALA A 12 13.88 -12.82 3.39
CA ALA A 12 14.81 -12.65 2.28
C ALA A 12 14.20 -13.01 0.92
N ASP A 13 13.21 -13.90 0.90
CA ASP A 13 12.51 -14.34 -0.31
C ASP A 13 11.26 -13.50 -0.61
N VAL A 14 10.97 -12.48 0.21
CA VAL A 14 9.80 -11.62 0.06
C VAL A 14 10.17 -10.39 -0.75
N LEU A 15 9.69 -10.34 -1.99
CA LEU A 15 9.69 -9.12 -2.79
C LEU A 15 8.56 -8.19 -2.32
N TYR A 16 8.91 -6.98 -1.90
CA TYR A 16 7.95 -5.93 -1.60
C TYR A 16 7.82 -4.98 -2.80
N LEU A 17 6.60 -4.83 -3.30
CA LEU A 17 6.24 -3.83 -4.31
C LEU A 17 5.26 -2.85 -3.71
N SER A 18 5.62 -1.56 -3.71
CA SER A 18 4.68 -0.51 -3.30
C SER A 18 3.57 -0.38 -4.34
N GLY A 19 2.31 -0.33 -3.89
CA GLY A 19 1.19 0.00 -4.76
C GLY A 19 1.28 1.44 -5.29
N LYS A 20 0.61 1.71 -6.41
CA LYS A 20 0.46 3.06 -6.96
C LYS A 20 -0.26 3.96 -5.94
N MET A 21 0.30 5.11 -5.63
CA MET A 21 -0.42 6.16 -4.91
C MET A 21 -1.34 6.89 -5.90
N SER A 22 -2.63 6.58 -5.84
CA SER A 22 -3.65 7.28 -6.63
C SER A 22 -3.84 8.71 -6.10
N GLY A 23 -3.92 9.70 -6.98
CA GLY A 23 -4.29 11.08 -6.64
C GLY A 23 -3.19 12.12 -6.83
N SER A 24 -1.90 11.80 -6.69
CA SER A 24 -0.81 12.80 -6.79
C SER A 24 -0.17 12.91 -8.19
N SER A 25 -0.72 12.25 -9.20
CA SER A 25 -0.10 12.11 -10.52
C SER A 25 -0.70 13.02 -11.58
N VAL A 26 0.16 13.46 -12.50
CA VAL A 26 -0.26 13.96 -13.81
C VAL A 26 -0.44 12.75 -14.71
N ASP A 27 -1.58 12.66 -15.39
CA ASP A 27 -1.75 11.72 -16.50
C ASP A 27 -0.73 12.08 -17.59
N ARG A 28 0.30 11.25 -17.74
CA ARG A 28 1.39 11.47 -18.69
C ARG A 28 0.93 11.42 -20.15
N THR A 29 -0.24 10.83 -20.42
CA THR A 29 -0.82 10.71 -21.76
C THR A 29 -1.56 11.98 -22.16
N THR A 30 -2.25 12.61 -21.22
CA THR A 30 -3.13 13.77 -21.49
C THR A 30 -2.59 15.08 -20.91
N GLY A 31 -1.52 15.03 -20.11
CA GLY A 31 -0.99 16.17 -19.35
C GLY A 31 -1.92 16.66 -18.24
N ARG A 32 -3.07 16.01 -18.02
CA ARG A 32 -4.05 16.44 -17.01
C ARG A 32 -3.59 16.06 -15.62
N ARG A 33 -3.63 17.03 -14.71
CA ARG A 33 -3.44 16.75 -13.28
C ARG A 33 -4.63 15.95 -12.78
N LEU A 34 -4.39 14.76 -12.23
CA LEU A 34 -5.44 14.01 -11.56
C LEU A 34 -5.83 14.78 -10.30
N VAL A 35 -7.13 14.98 -10.12
CA VAL A 35 -7.66 15.64 -8.92
C VAL A 35 -7.55 14.64 -7.78
N VAL A 36 -6.81 15.01 -6.72
CA VAL A 36 -6.79 14.24 -5.48
C VAL A 36 -8.22 14.28 -4.91
N HIS A 37 -8.79 13.12 -4.62
CA HIS A 37 -10.03 13.08 -3.85
C HIS A 37 -9.79 13.73 -2.49
N PRO A 38 -10.60 14.72 -2.07
CA PRO A 38 -10.45 15.31 -0.75
C PRO A 38 -10.70 14.23 0.32
N PRO A 39 -10.20 14.42 1.54
CA PRO A 39 -10.54 13.55 2.66
C PRO A 39 -12.07 13.38 2.76
N LEU A 40 -12.55 12.21 3.21
CA LEU A 40 -14.00 11.94 3.29
C LEU A 40 -14.77 13.01 4.10
N SER A 41 -14.12 13.65 5.08
CA SER A 41 -14.70 14.78 5.84
C SER A 41 -15.00 16.01 4.99
N GLU A 42 -14.23 16.23 3.92
CA GLU A 42 -14.31 17.37 3.00
C GLU A 42 -15.09 17.04 1.71
N GLU A 43 -15.44 15.77 1.47
CA GLU A 43 -16.25 15.35 0.32
C GLU A 43 -17.69 15.93 0.39
N PRO A 44 -18.39 16.09 -0.75
CA PRO A 44 -19.77 16.57 -0.79
C PRO A 44 -20.72 15.73 0.07
N GLU A 45 -21.76 16.37 0.62
CA GLU A 45 -22.72 15.69 1.50
C GLU A 45 -23.32 14.39 0.91
N PRO A 46 -23.70 14.31 -0.38
CA PRO A 46 -24.18 13.06 -0.96
C PRO A 46 -23.16 11.91 -0.86
N VAL A 47 -21.87 12.21 -1.04
CA VAL A 47 -20.77 11.23 -0.93
C VAL A 47 -20.59 10.80 0.52
N ARG A 48 -20.60 11.76 1.47
CA ARG A 48 -20.50 11.46 2.90
C ARG A 48 -21.68 10.63 3.39
N GLN A 49 -22.89 10.92 2.93
CA GLN A 49 -24.09 10.18 3.27
C GLN A 49 -24.04 8.76 2.71
N ALA A 50 -23.67 8.58 1.44
CA ALA A 50 -23.47 7.27 0.84
C ALA A 50 -22.39 6.46 1.58
N ALA A 51 -21.27 7.10 1.93
CA ALA A 51 -20.21 6.48 2.70
C ALA A 51 -20.69 6.06 4.09
N ARG A 52 -21.49 6.87 4.79
CA ARG A 52 -22.10 6.48 6.08
C ARG A 52 -23.04 5.30 5.94
N THR A 53 -23.79 5.19 4.85
CA THR A 53 -24.66 4.02 4.61
C THR A 53 -23.84 2.76 4.36
N ILE A 54 -22.78 2.84 3.55
CA ILE A 54 -21.89 1.71 3.26
C ILE A 54 -21.10 1.29 4.51
N LEU A 55 -20.53 2.26 5.21
CA LEU A 55 -19.65 2.05 6.37
C LEU A 55 -20.41 1.82 7.68
N GLY A 56 -21.69 2.22 7.78
CA GLY A 56 -22.42 2.25 9.03
C GLY A 56 -23.10 0.95 9.43
N ALA A 57 -23.38 0.05 8.47
CA ALA A 57 -24.04 -1.24 8.75
C ALA A 57 -23.94 -2.26 7.61
N GLY A 58 -23.18 -1.98 6.54
CA GLY A 58 -23.04 -2.88 5.41
C GLY A 58 -22.16 -4.10 5.72
N TYR A 59 -22.36 -5.19 4.98
CA TYR A 59 -21.49 -6.37 5.04
C TYR A 59 -20.01 -6.01 4.83
N ASP A 60 -19.71 -5.02 3.97
CA ASP A 60 -18.34 -4.56 3.73
C ASP A 60 -17.70 -3.90 4.95
N ALA A 61 -18.49 -3.14 5.74
CA ALA A 61 -18.01 -2.53 6.97
C ALA A 61 -17.67 -3.60 8.02
N GLN A 62 -18.54 -4.59 8.18
CA GLN A 62 -18.31 -5.73 9.06
C GLN A 62 -17.10 -6.56 8.62
N LEU A 63 -16.95 -6.77 7.31
CA LEU A 63 -15.79 -7.47 6.74
C LEU A 63 -14.49 -6.70 7.00
N LEU A 64 -14.49 -5.38 6.82
CA LEU A 64 -13.34 -4.51 7.11
C LEU A 64 -12.97 -4.56 8.60
N GLU A 65 -13.95 -4.46 9.49
CA GLU A 65 -13.74 -4.57 10.93
C GLU A 65 -13.16 -5.94 11.30
N ALA A 66 -13.75 -7.03 10.79
CA ALA A 66 -13.27 -8.38 11.01
C ALA A 66 -11.84 -8.58 10.48
N ALA A 67 -11.52 -8.02 9.32
CA ALA A 67 -10.18 -8.07 8.74
C ALA A 67 -9.15 -7.32 9.59
N ASN A 68 -9.49 -6.12 10.07
CA ASN A 68 -8.61 -5.35 10.95
C ASN A 68 -8.39 -6.08 12.30
N LEU A 69 -9.45 -6.63 12.88
CA LEU A 69 -9.35 -7.41 14.12
C LEU A 69 -8.48 -8.65 13.93
N ALA A 70 -8.62 -9.36 12.81
CA ALA A 70 -7.78 -10.51 12.47
C ALA A 70 -6.31 -10.10 12.28
N LEU A 71 -6.06 -8.94 11.69
CA LEU A 71 -4.71 -8.39 11.54
C LEU A 71 -4.07 -8.06 12.89
N ASP A 72 -4.81 -7.42 13.80
CA ASP A 72 -4.32 -7.08 15.13
C ASP A 72 -4.06 -8.33 15.98
N ARG A 73 -4.93 -9.35 15.89
CA ARG A 73 -4.66 -10.66 16.51
C ARG A 73 -3.39 -11.29 15.96
N ALA A 74 -3.21 -11.31 14.63
CA ALA A 74 -2.00 -11.86 14.02
C ALA A 74 -0.72 -11.13 14.46
N ARG A 75 -0.80 -9.82 14.72
CA ARG A 75 0.30 -9.04 15.29
C ARG A 75 0.59 -9.44 16.74
N SER A 76 -0.44 -9.64 17.55
CA SER A 76 -0.30 -10.12 18.93
C SER A 76 0.30 -11.53 18.97
N ASP A 77 -0.20 -12.45 18.15
CA ASP A 77 0.25 -13.85 18.07
C ASP A 77 1.70 -13.96 17.56
N TYR A 78 2.17 -12.97 16.78
CA TYR A 78 3.57 -12.89 16.39
C TYR A 78 4.48 -12.79 17.63
N GLY A 79 4.01 -12.15 18.69
CA GLY A 79 4.73 -11.98 19.95
C GLY A 79 5.65 -10.74 19.98
N PRO A 80 6.45 -10.59 21.05
CA PRO A 80 7.22 -9.38 21.32
C PRO A 80 8.28 -9.03 20.25
N GLY A 81 8.71 -10.01 19.44
CA GLY A 81 9.67 -9.81 18.34
C GLY A 81 9.13 -9.00 17.17
N PHE A 82 7.80 -8.85 17.03
CA PHE A 82 7.17 -8.21 15.86
C PHE A 82 7.72 -6.81 15.58
N GLY A 83 7.86 -5.99 16.62
CA GLY A 83 8.33 -4.61 16.47
C GLY A 83 9.77 -4.54 15.93
N GLY A 84 10.65 -5.42 16.43
CA GLY A 84 12.03 -5.51 15.99
C GLY A 84 12.15 -5.96 14.53
N ASP A 85 11.40 -6.99 14.16
CA ASP A 85 11.39 -7.52 12.79
C ASP A 85 10.79 -6.54 11.79
N LEU A 86 9.71 -5.84 12.17
CA LEU A 86 9.12 -4.79 11.36
C LEU A 86 10.10 -3.62 11.15
N ALA A 87 10.82 -3.22 12.20
CA ALA A 87 11.83 -2.16 12.09
C ALA A 87 12.99 -2.59 11.17
N ARG A 88 13.45 -3.84 11.28
CA ARG A 88 14.48 -4.39 10.40
C ARG A 88 14.03 -4.44 8.95
N PHE A 89 12.82 -4.93 8.70
CA PHE A 89 12.22 -4.98 7.37
C PHE A 89 12.10 -3.57 6.75
N ARG A 90 11.62 -2.58 7.51
CA ARG A 90 11.53 -1.19 7.05
C ARG A 90 12.88 -0.58 6.69
N ARG A 91 13.94 -0.88 7.46
CA ARG A 91 15.30 -0.43 7.11
C ARG A 91 15.80 -1.07 5.82
N ALA A 92 15.69 -2.40 5.70
CA ALA A 92 16.09 -3.10 4.48
C ALA A 92 15.32 -2.61 3.24
N LEU A 93 14.00 -2.35 3.40
CA LEU A 93 13.18 -1.75 2.36
C LEU A 93 13.67 -0.34 2.00
N GLY A 94 13.98 0.49 2.99
CA GLY A 94 14.52 1.84 2.75
C GLY A 94 15.86 1.81 2.01
N ASP A 95 16.76 0.91 2.37
CA ASP A 95 18.05 0.74 1.69
C ASP A 95 17.87 0.26 0.24
N ALA A 96 16.98 -0.69 0.02
CA ALA A 96 16.63 -1.18 -1.31
C ALA A 96 16.01 -0.05 -2.14
N GLN A 97 15.05 0.69 -1.58
CA GLN A 97 14.43 1.85 -2.23
C GLN A 97 15.47 2.89 -2.57
N ALA A 98 16.34 3.32 -1.64
CA ALA A 98 17.35 4.34 -1.90
C ALA A 98 18.29 3.98 -3.06
N LYS A 99 18.73 2.71 -3.13
CA LYS A 99 19.56 2.21 -4.25
C LYS A 99 18.81 2.19 -5.58
N CYS A 100 17.50 1.97 -5.52
CA CYS A 100 16.67 1.83 -6.70
C CYS A 100 16.06 3.16 -7.18
N GLN A 101 15.74 4.09 -6.28
CA GLN A 101 14.95 5.29 -6.53
C GLN A 101 15.60 6.23 -7.55
N ALA A 102 16.92 6.26 -7.59
CA ALA A 102 17.70 6.98 -8.59
C ALA A 102 17.35 6.55 -10.03
N ARG A 103 16.89 5.31 -10.26
CA ARG A 103 16.54 4.77 -11.58
C ARG A 103 15.04 4.79 -11.89
N TYR A 104 14.19 5.02 -10.89
CA TYR A 104 12.72 5.00 -11.03
C TYR A 104 12.18 6.25 -11.71
N PHE A 105 12.78 7.41 -11.44
CA PHE A 105 12.23 8.72 -11.85
C PHE A 105 12.87 9.29 -13.12
N ASP A 106 13.96 8.70 -13.62
CA ASP A 106 14.64 9.08 -14.88
C ASP A 106 13.91 8.59 -16.15
N GLY A 107 12.59 8.46 -16.10
CA GLY A 107 11.74 8.25 -17.28
C GLY A 107 11.80 6.87 -17.95
N GLY A 108 12.70 5.95 -17.54
CA GLY A 108 12.98 4.70 -18.27
C GLY A 108 12.58 3.38 -17.60
N GLY A 109 11.99 3.40 -16.39
CA GLY A 109 11.80 2.19 -15.59
C GLY A 109 10.51 1.40 -15.82
N CYS A 110 9.67 1.76 -16.80
CA CYS A 110 8.35 1.17 -17.03
C CYS A 110 8.30 0.52 -18.42
N PHE A 111 7.73 -0.69 -18.52
CA PHE A 111 7.58 -1.39 -19.80
C PHE A 111 6.58 -0.71 -20.73
N TYR A 112 5.41 -0.31 -20.20
CA TYR A 112 4.35 0.33 -20.98
C TYR A 112 3.45 1.19 -20.11
N ARG A 113 3.44 2.52 -20.32
CA ARG A 113 2.75 3.49 -19.45
C ARG A 113 3.14 3.30 -17.98
N ASP A 114 2.19 2.91 -17.12
CA ASP A 114 2.39 2.63 -15.70
C ASP A 114 2.64 1.13 -15.43
N VAL A 115 2.65 0.29 -16.47
CA VAL A 115 2.82 -1.16 -16.37
C VAL A 115 4.32 -1.50 -16.28
N GLY A 116 4.67 -2.31 -15.29
CA GLY A 116 6.04 -2.79 -15.10
C GLY A 116 7.02 -1.74 -14.59
N CYS A 117 6.53 -0.60 -14.09
CA CYS A 117 7.37 0.40 -13.46
C CYS A 117 8.15 -0.21 -12.29
N GLY A 118 9.47 -0.05 -12.31
CA GLY A 118 10.35 -0.56 -11.26
C GLY A 118 10.87 -1.97 -11.47
N GLN A 119 10.52 -2.62 -12.57
CA GLN A 119 11.03 -3.95 -12.90
C GLN A 119 12.57 -4.02 -12.97
N PRO A 120 13.32 -3.00 -13.42
CA PRO A 120 14.79 -3.01 -13.34
C PRO A 120 15.37 -2.99 -11.92
N CYS A 121 14.52 -2.85 -10.90
CA CYS A 121 14.87 -2.77 -9.48
C CYS A 121 14.40 -4.01 -8.69
N ILE A 122 13.78 -4.98 -9.36
CA ILE A 122 13.44 -6.32 -8.86
C ILE A 122 14.58 -7.26 -9.24
#